data_AF-A0A732GJ21-F1
#
_entry.id   AF-A0A732GJ21-F1
#
_cell.length_a   1.000
_cell.length_b   1.000
_cell.length_c   1.000
_cell.angle_alpha   90.00
_cell.angle_beta   90.00
_cell.angle_gamma   90.00
#
_symmetry.space_group_name_H-M   'P 1'
#
loop_
_entity.id
_entity.type
_entity.pdbx_description
1 polymer ?
#
loop_
_entity_poly.entity_id
_entity_poly.type
_entity_poly.pdbx_seq_one_letter_code
_entity_poly.pdbx_strand_id
1 'polypeptide(L)'
;MKQYSELENNVKRFIVEHEKGISIDDIHHKFRMKDGQNRKMADYLIDNKKIILEMKSLFSDRVKNVNDKLNELVKTDSWLAKNWHGAIHLEELIKRHPDSKRFRNDIMNFAYENIKTKIVKEANKQINATKDVLDLNDSIGGLILL
;
A
#
# COMPACT_ATOMS: atom_id res chain seq x y z
N MET A 1 -11.63 -0.18 -14.43
CA MET A 1 -10.57 0.84 -14.22
C MET A 1 -10.35 0.97 -12.72
N LYS A 2 -9.09 0.96 -12.25
CA LYS A 2 -8.79 1.35 -10.86
C LYS A 2 -9.18 2.82 -10.69
N GLN A 3 -10.03 3.13 -9.72
CA GLN A 3 -10.40 4.50 -9.41
C GLN A 3 -9.33 5.06 -8.48
N TYR A 4 -8.53 6.01 -8.99
CA TYR A 4 -7.49 6.70 -8.22
C TYR A 4 -8.08 7.91 -7.52
N SER A 5 -7.54 8.23 -6.34
CA SER A 5 -7.85 9.50 -5.67
C SER A 5 -7.39 10.70 -6.50
N GLU A 6 -7.95 11.88 -6.26
CA GLU A 6 -7.50 13.11 -6.89
C GLU A 6 -6.02 13.38 -6.62
N LEU A 7 -5.57 13.10 -5.39
CA LEU A 7 -4.15 13.21 -5.00
C LEU A 7 -3.26 12.29 -5.82
N GLU A 8 -3.64 11.01 -5.96
CA GLU A 8 -2.90 10.06 -6.81
C GLU A 8 -2.81 10.54 -8.26
N ASN A 9 -3.91 11.05 -8.82
CA ASN A 9 -3.91 11.57 -10.18
C ASN A 9 -2.99 12.79 -10.33
N ASN A 10 -2.98 13.69 -9.35
CA ASN A 10 -2.14 14.87 -9.35
C ASN A 10 -0.65 14.50 -9.24
N VAL A 11 -0.30 13.55 -8.38
CA VAL A 11 1.09 13.08 -8.24
C VAL A 11 1.57 12.37 -9.52
N LYS A 12 0.74 11.53 -10.13
CA LYS A 12 1.09 10.89 -11.42
C LYS A 12 1.35 11.92 -12.51
N ARG A 13 0.48 12.94 -12.59
CA ARG A 13 0.63 14.04 -13.54
C ARG A 13 1.92 14.81 -13.30
N PHE A 14 2.22 15.14 -12.05
CA PHE A 14 3.48 15.79 -11.67
C PHE A 14 4.69 14.97 -12.12
N ILE A 15 4.72 13.67 -11.84
CA ILE A 15 5.83 12.79 -12.25
C ILE A 15 6.02 12.78 -13.78
N VAL A 16 4.93 12.60 -14.54
CA VAL A 16 5.04 12.46 -16.00
C VAL A 16 5.33 13.80 -16.68
N GLU A 17 4.60 14.85 -16.32
CA GLU A 17 4.65 16.14 -17.04
C GLU A 17 5.80 17.04 -16.57
N HIS A 18 6.08 17.06 -15.26
CA HIS A 18 7.07 17.98 -14.68
C HIS A 18 8.43 17.33 -14.50
N GLU A 19 8.48 16.12 -13.94
CA GLU A 19 9.73 15.36 -13.76
C GLU A 19 10.16 14.62 -15.04
N LYS A 20 9.35 14.69 -16.10
CA LYS A 20 9.55 13.96 -17.37
C LYS A 20 9.77 12.46 -17.14
N GLY A 21 9.04 11.92 -16.16
CA GLY A 21 9.10 10.53 -15.77
C GLY A 21 8.55 9.57 -16.82
N ILE A 22 9.08 8.36 -16.84
CA ILE A 22 8.61 7.26 -17.69
C ILE A 22 7.67 6.40 -16.86
N SER A 23 6.43 6.23 -17.32
CA SER A 23 5.53 5.23 -16.77
C SER A 23 6.01 3.83 -17.14
N ILE A 24 6.16 2.94 -16.16
CA ILE A 24 6.59 1.56 -16.42
C ILE A 24 5.48 0.76 -17.11
N ASP A 25 4.21 1.16 -16.95
CA ASP A 25 3.08 0.59 -17.70
C ASP A 25 3.29 0.70 -19.23
N ASP A 26 3.96 1.76 -19.71
CA ASP A 26 4.24 1.95 -21.14
C ASP A 26 5.29 0.96 -21.67
N ILE A 27 6.10 0.39 -20.77
CA ILE A 27 7.15 -0.58 -21.08
C ILE A 27 6.91 -1.96 -20.43
N HIS A 28 5.68 -2.26 -20.00
CA HIS A 28 5.33 -3.49 -19.29
C HIS A 28 5.70 -4.77 -20.06
N HIS A 29 5.76 -4.71 -21.39
CA HIS A 29 6.17 -5.84 -22.24
C HIS A 29 7.57 -6.37 -21.90
N LYS A 30 8.46 -5.53 -21.35
CA LYS A 30 9.80 -5.94 -20.88
C LYS A 30 9.77 -6.83 -19.63
N PHE A 31 8.66 -6.81 -18.90
CA PHE A 31 8.47 -7.56 -17.66
C PHE A 31 7.79 -8.91 -17.88
N ARG A 32 7.46 -9.26 -19.13
CA ARG A 32 6.77 -10.49 -19.46
C ARG A 32 7.70 -11.71 -19.35
N MET A 33 7.27 -12.70 -18.59
CA MET A 33 7.96 -13.97 -18.39
C MET A 33 7.57 -14.99 -19.48
N LYS A 34 8.37 -16.05 -19.59
CA LYS A 34 8.17 -17.12 -20.60
C LYS A 34 6.86 -17.89 -20.45
N ASP A 35 6.32 -17.94 -19.24
CA ASP A 35 5.01 -18.54 -18.91
C ASP A 35 3.83 -17.60 -19.17
N GLY A 36 4.09 -16.40 -19.72
CA GLY A 36 3.07 -15.40 -20.02
C GLY A 36 2.69 -14.50 -18.85
N GLN A 37 3.21 -14.73 -17.64
CA GLN A 37 2.98 -13.86 -16.48
C GLN A 37 3.90 -12.63 -16.52
N ASN A 38 3.50 -11.55 -15.87
CA ASN A 38 4.38 -10.37 -15.72
C ASN A 38 5.10 -10.43 -14.37
N ARG A 39 6.40 -10.14 -14.38
CA ARG A 39 7.13 -9.86 -13.14
C ARG A 39 6.51 -8.66 -12.44
N LYS A 40 6.64 -8.63 -11.12
CA LYS A 40 6.35 -7.42 -10.34
C LYS A 40 7.23 -6.28 -10.85
N MET A 41 6.65 -5.10 -10.94
CA MET A 41 7.30 -3.90 -11.45
C MET A 41 6.88 -2.70 -10.62
N ALA A 42 7.79 -1.71 -10.55
CA ALA A 42 7.52 -0.39 -10.01
C ALA A 42 6.62 0.44 -10.95
N ASP A 43 6.22 1.64 -10.53
CA ASP A 43 5.31 2.48 -11.31
C ASP A 43 6.05 3.42 -12.28
N TYR A 44 7.16 4.05 -11.84
CA TYR A 44 7.82 5.09 -12.63
C TYR A 44 9.35 5.05 -12.57
N LEU A 45 9.98 5.61 -13.61
CA LEU A 45 11.40 5.98 -13.66
C LEU A 45 11.52 7.50 -13.84
N ILE A 46 12.35 8.17 -13.04
CA ILE A 46 12.64 9.61 -13.18
C ILE A 46 14.15 9.86 -13.23
N ASP A 47 14.55 11.12 -13.43
CA ASP A 47 15.96 11.56 -13.49
C ASP A 47 16.82 10.67 -14.40
N ASN A 48 16.44 10.56 -15.67
CA ASN A 48 17.13 9.72 -16.65
C ASN A 48 17.31 8.26 -16.20
N LYS A 49 16.30 7.69 -15.52
CA LYS A 49 16.27 6.32 -14.98
C LYS A 49 17.20 6.08 -13.78
N LYS A 50 17.73 7.15 -13.17
CA LYS A 50 18.52 7.05 -11.93
C LYS A 50 17.65 6.82 -10.70
N ILE A 51 16.37 7.13 -10.75
CA ILE A 51 15.44 6.92 -9.64
C ILE A 51 14.24 6.08 -10.13
N ILE A 52 13.93 5.03 -9.38
CA ILE A 52 12.76 4.16 -9.56
C ILE A 52 11.76 4.49 -8.47
N LEU A 53 10.51 4.81 -8.83
CA LEU A 53 9.45 5.16 -7.90
C LEU A 53 8.35 4.09 -7.87
N GLU A 54 8.01 3.63 -6.67
CA GLU A 54 6.78 2.89 -6.38
C GLU A 54 5.81 3.80 -5.61
N MET A 55 4.55 3.80 -6.02
CA MET A 55 3.46 4.50 -5.37
C MET A 55 2.55 3.50 -4.64
N LYS A 56 2.25 3.78 -3.36
CA LYS A 56 1.31 2.98 -2.57
C LYS A 56 0.29 3.86 -1.89
N SER A 57 -0.99 3.55 -2.09
CA SER A 57 -2.05 4.17 -1.30
C SER A 57 -2.12 3.54 0.09
N LEU A 58 -2.19 4.39 1.11
CA LEU A 58 -2.41 4.00 2.49
C LEU A 58 -3.89 3.74 2.78
N PHE A 59 -4.83 4.37 2.07
CA PHE A 59 -6.21 4.49 2.56
C PHE A 59 -7.16 3.37 2.13
N SER A 60 -7.03 2.83 0.93
CA SER A 60 -8.01 1.88 0.37
C SER A 60 -8.00 0.50 1.03
N ASP A 61 -6.84 -0.03 1.38
CA ASP A 61 -6.73 -1.39 1.94
C ASP A 61 -6.94 -1.45 3.47
N ARG A 62 -6.81 -0.32 4.18
CA ARG A 62 -6.80 -0.33 5.65
C ARG A 62 -8.17 -0.58 6.27
N VAL A 63 -9.24 -0.02 5.70
CA VAL A 63 -10.60 -0.22 6.22
C VAL A 63 -10.95 -1.70 6.22
N LYS A 64 -10.68 -2.39 5.10
CA LYS A 64 -10.92 -3.83 4.99
C LYS A 64 -10.06 -4.61 5.99
N ASN A 65 -8.75 -4.33 6.05
CA ASN A 65 -7.84 -5.05 6.95
C ASN A 65 -8.23 -4.88 8.43
N VAL A 66 -8.63 -3.67 8.85
CA VAL A 66 -9.08 -3.42 10.22
C VAL A 66 -10.41 -4.14 10.49
N ASN A 67 -11.36 -4.12 9.55
CA ASN A 67 -12.60 -4.87 9.68
C ASN A 67 -12.36 -6.37 9.82
N ASP A 68 -11.48 -6.93 8.98
CA ASP A 68 -11.10 -8.35 9.05
C ASP A 68 -10.46 -8.67 10.42
N LYS A 69 -9.59 -7.78 10.92
CA LYS A 69 -9.01 -7.94 12.26
C LYS A 69 -10.05 -7.88 13.38
N LEU A 70 -11.03 -6.97 13.31
CA LEU A 70 -12.12 -6.88 14.27
C LEU A 70 -12.98 -8.15 14.24
N ASN A 71 -13.29 -8.66 13.06
CA ASN A 71 -14.03 -9.92 12.87
C ASN A 71 -13.28 -11.12 13.48
N GLU A 72 -11.95 -11.14 13.41
CA GLU A 72 -11.16 -12.17 14.09
C GLU A 72 -11.19 -12.00 15.62
N LEU A 73 -11.07 -10.77 16.12
CA LEU A 73 -11.08 -10.49 17.57
C LEU A 73 -12.42 -10.85 18.22
N VAL A 74 -13.54 -10.71 17.51
CA VAL A 74 -14.89 -11.09 17.96
C VAL A 74 -14.95 -12.55 18.43
N LYS A 75 -14.13 -13.44 17.85
CA LYS A 75 -14.08 -14.86 18.23
C LYS A 75 -13.56 -15.08 19.65
N THR A 76 -12.80 -14.12 20.18
CA THR A 76 -12.11 -14.21 21.48
C THR A 76 -12.54 -13.12 22.46
N ASP A 77 -13.18 -12.06 22.00
CA ASP A 77 -13.61 -10.92 22.79
C ASP A 77 -15.14 -10.85 22.87
N SER A 78 -15.68 -11.18 24.05
CA SER A 78 -17.13 -11.26 24.28
C SER A 78 -17.83 -9.90 24.32
N TRP A 79 -17.10 -8.82 24.66
CA TRP A 79 -17.66 -7.47 24.60
C TRP A 79 -17.74 -7.01 23.15
N LEU A 80 -16.67 -7.22 22.38
CA LEU A 80 -16.63 -6.87 20.97
C LEU A 80 -17.70 -7.63 20.18
N ALA A 81 -17.88 -8.93 20.44
CA ALA A 81 -18.91 -9.75 19.79
C ALA A 81 -20.34 -9.19 19.90
N LYS A 82 -20.64 -8.46 20.99
CA LYS A 82 -21.95 -7.83 21.21
C LYS A 82 -22.06 -6.44 20.60
N ASN A 83 -20.93 -5.75 20.41
CA ASN A 83 -20.88 -4.33 20.06
C ASN A 83 -20.31 -4.05 18.67
N TRP A 84 -19.80 -5.05 17.96
CA TRP A 84 -19.31 -4.94 16.58
C TRP A 84 -20.30 -5.59 15.60
N HIS A 85 -21.20 -4.77 15.05
CA HIS A 85 -22.15 -5.15 14.01
C HIS A 85 -22.60 -3.92 13.22
N GLY A 86 -22.91 -4.10 11.93
CA GLY A 86 -23.33 -3.00 11.06
C GLY A 86 -22.21 -1.99 10.77
N ALA A 87 -22.58 -0.72 10.56
CA ALA A 87 -21.64 0.37 10.32
C ALA A 87 -21.43 1.17 11.62
N ILE A 88 -20.30 0.94 12.28
CA ILE A 88 -19.92 1.64 13.52
C ILE A 88 -18.60 2.38 13.29
N HIS A 89 -18.52 3.61 13.79
CA HIS A 89 -17.28 4.37 13.74
C HIS A 89 -16.24 3.72 14.68
N LEU A 90 -15.06 3.38 14.16
CA LEU A 90 -14.02 2.67 14.93
C LEU A 90 -13.70 3.36 16.26
N GLU A 91 -13.62 4.69 16.26
CA GLU A 91 -13.26 5.43 17.47
C GLU A 91 -14.36 5.40 18.55
N GLU A 92 -15.62 5.23 18.15
CA GLU A 92 -16.71 5.02 19.10
C GLU A 92 -16.61 3.64 19.75
N LEU A 93 -16.33 2.61 18.94
CA LEU A 93 -16.09 1.24 19.41
C LEU A 93 -14.93 1.19 20.40
N ILE A 94 -13.81 1.85 20.07
CA ILE A 94 -12.63 1.91 20.94
C ILE A 94 -12.94 2.60 22.27
N LYS A 95 -13.67 3.72 22.26
CA LYS A 95 -14.00 4.47 23.50
C LYS A 95 -14.92 3.69 24.44
N ARG A 96 -15.85 2.90 23.89
CA ARG A 96 -16.83 2.13 24.68
C ARG A 96 -16.25 0.82 25.22
N HIS A 97 -15.12 0.34 24.67
CA HIS A 97 -14.49 -0.90 25.09
C HIS A 97 -14.03 -0.83 26.57
N PRO A 98 -14.31 -1.84 27.42
CA PRO A 98 -13.93 -1.84 28.84
C PRO A 98 -12.43 -1.67 29.07
N ASP A 99 -11.61 -2.23 28.19
CA ASP A 99 -10.15 -2.05 28.16
C ASP A 99 -9.73 -1.14 26.98
N SER A 100 -10.30 0.05 26.92
CA SER A 100 -10.16 0.98 25.77
C SER A 100 -8.72 1.32 25.41
N LYS A 101 -7.81 1.39 26.39
CA LYS A 101 -6.41 1.74 26.16
C LYS A 101 -5.67 0.61 25.45
N ARG A 102 -5.77 -0.62 25.95
CA ARG A 102 -5.16 -1.79 25.32
C ARG A 102 -5.75 -2.03 23.94
N PHE A 103 -7.08 -2.02 23.83
CA PHE A 103 -7.78 -2.24 22.57
C PHE A 103 -7.38 -1.22 21.49
N ARG A 104 -7.28 0.08 21.85
CA ARG A 104 -6.75 1.11 20.95
C ARG A 104 -5.35 0.77 20.46
N ASN A 105 -4.45 0.44 21.39
CA ASN A 105 -3.06 0.14 21.04
C ASN A 105 -2.98 -1.07 20.10
N ASP A 106 -3.74 -2.14 20.35
CA ASP A 106 -3.73 -3.34 19.54
C ASP A 106 -4.22 -3.07 18.10
N ILE A 107 -5.32 -2.32 17.96
CA ILE A 107 -5.87 -1.94 16.65
C ILE A 107 -4.93 -0.99 15.90
N MET A 108 -4.42 0.04 16.58
CA MET A 108 -3.50 1.00 15.96
C MET A 108 -2.20 0.32 15.56
N ASN A 109 -1.61 -0.50 16.43
CA ASN A 109 -0.41 -1.27 16.10
C ASN A 109 -0.64 -2.16 14.88
N PHE A 110 -1.77 -2.89 14.82
CA PHE A 110 -2.09 -3.68 13.63
C PHE A 110 -2.21 -2.82 12.35
N ALA A 111 -2.87 -1.67 12.44
CA ALA A 111 -3.04 -0.77 11.30
C ALA A 111 -1.70 -0.21 10.78
N TYR A 112 -0.79 0.16 11.69
CA TYR A 112 0.51 0.76 11.35
C TYR A 112 1.60 -0.27 11.03
N GLU A 113 1.60 -1.45 11.68
CA GLU A 113 2.55 -2.53 11.36
C GLU A 113 2.41 -3.01 9.93
N ASN A 114 1.20 -3.02 9.38
CA ASN A 114 0.98 -3.34 7.97
C ASN A 114 1.72 -2.37 7.02
N ILE A 115 1.84 -1.08 7.39
CA ILE A 115 2.57 -0.09 6.58
C ILE A 115 4.06 -0.47 6.56
N LYS A 116 4.63 -0.70 7.74
CA LYS A 116 6.05 -1.00 7.90
C LYS A 116 6.44 -2.33 7.27
N THR A 117 5.67 -3.38 7.53
CA THR A 117 6.05 -4.76 7.21
C THR A 117 5.61 -5.20 5.83
N LYS A 118 4.46 -4.71 5.34
CA LYS A 118 3.89 -5.12 4.05
C LYS A 118 4.15 -4.09 2.98
N ILE A 119 3.71 -2.84 3.18
CA ILE A 119 3.77 -1.81 2.12
C ILE A 119 5.21 -1.53 1.70
N VAL A 120 6.09 -1.23 2.66
CA VAL A 120 7.51 -0.94 2.36
C VAL A 120 8.22 -2.16 1.77
N LYS A 121 7.94 -3.36 2.29
CA LYS A 121 8.57 -4.60 1.80
C LYS A 121 8.13 -4.95 0.39
N GLU A 122 6.85 -4.77 0.06
CA GLU A 122 6.31 -4.99 -1.28
C GLU A 122 6.86 -3.98 -2.28
N ALA A 123 6.95 -2.70 -1.89
CA ALA A 123 7.56 -1.66 -2.70
C ALA A 123 9.02 -1.98 -3.03
N ASN A 124 9.83 -2.34 -2.02
CA ASN A 124 11.23 -2.74 -2.24
C ASN A 124 11.34 -3.96 -3.17
N LYS A 125 10.43 -4.93 -3.09
CA LYS A 125 10.41 -6.07 -4.01
C LYS A 125 10.14 -5.63 -5.45
N GLN A 126 9.18 -4.73 -5.67
CA GLN A 126 8.87 -4.19 -7.00
C GLN A 126 10.03 -3.38 -7.57
N ILE A 127 10.63 -2.50 -6.77
CA ILE A 127 11.79 -1.71 -7.14
C ILE A 127 12.96 -2.60 -7.55
N ASN A 128 13.31 -3.59 -6.71
CA ASN A 128 14.43 -4.49 -7.02
C ASN A 128 14.15 -5.33 -8.28
N ALA A 129 12.93 -5.84 -8.45
CA ALA A 129 12.55 -6.55 -9.67
C ALA A 129 12.67 -5.65 -10.91
N THR A 130 12.33 -4.36 -10.80
CA THR A 130 12.54 -3.38 -11.88
C THR A 130 14.02 -3.13 -12.17
N LYS A 131 14.86 -3.03 -11.13
CA LYS A 131 16.32 -2.94 -11.32
C LYS A 131 16.86 -4.13 -12.11
N ASP A 132 16.47 -5.34 -11.71
CA ASP A 132 16.94 -6.58 -12.33
C ASP A 132 16.51 -6.69 -13.80
N VAL A 133 15.26 -6.32 -14.11
CA VAL A 133 14.70 -6.43 -15.48
C VAL A 133 15.29 -5.38 -16.43
N LEU A 134 15.56 -4.18 -15.93
CA LEU A 134 16.03 -3.05 -16.74
C LEU A 134 17.54 -2.82 -16.68
N ASP A 135 18.27 -3.66 -15.94
CA ASP A 135 19.70 -3.54 -15.65
C ASP A 135 20.07 -2.17 -15.05
N LEU A 136 19.30 -1.75 -14.03
CA LEU A 136 19.42 -0.46 -13.35
C LEU A 136 19.91 -0.62 -11.91
N ASN A 137 20.92 -1.45 -11.68
CA ASN A 137 21.36 -1.84 -10.33
C ASN A 137 21.79 -0.64 -9.46
N ASP A 138 22.41 0.37 -10.09
CA ASP A 138 22.90 1.60 -9.44
C ASP A 138 21.83 2.67 -9.21
N SER A 139 20.59 2.44 -9.65
CA SER A 139 19.49 3.39 -9.44
C SER A 139 19.05 3.46 -7.97
N ILE A 140 18.45 4.58 -7.57
CA ILE A 140 17.88 4.79 -6.24
C ILE A 140 16.41 4.37 -6.26
N GLY A 141 15.99 3.59 -5.27
CA GLY A 141 14.57 3.29 -5.05
C GLY A 141 13.88 4.34 -4.19
N GLY A 142 12.72 4.81 -4.62
CA GLY A 142 11.86 5.71 -3.86
C GLY A 142 10.45 5.12 -3.68
N LEU A 143 9.89 5.29 -2.49
CA LEU A 143 8.51 4.95 -2.17
C LEU A 143 7.72 6.22 -1.89
N ILE A 144 6.62 6.42 -2.63
CA ILE A 144 5.65 7.48 -2.39
C ILE A 144 4.42 6.87 -1.73
N LEU A 145 4.09 7.35 -0.53
CA LEU A 145 2.89 6.96 0.21
C LEU A 145 1.81 8.02 0.03
N LEU A 146 0.63 7.63 -0.44
CA LEU A 146 -0.50 8.52 -0.73
C LEU A 146 -1.78 8.15 0.02
#